data_AF-A0A0M4CG99-F1
#
_entry.id   AF-A0A0M4CG99-F1
#
_cell.length_a   1.000
_cell.length_b   1.000
_cell.length_c   1.000
_cell.angle_alpha   90.00
_cell.angle_beta   90.00
_cell.angle_gamma   90.00
#
_symmetry.space_group_name_H-M   'P 1'
#
loop_
_entity.id
_entity.type
_entity.pdbx_description
1 polymer ?
#
loop_
_entity_poly.entity_id
_entity_poly.type
_entity_poly.pdbx_seq_one_letter_code
_entity_poly.pdbx_strand_id
1 'polypeptide(L)'
;MNSPRKKRARPQPRPQDVSTDSTVGSDYTIKYSLNEFPRGSLVTRFTSLPSKREVFSVLEQYGIVSSQISDYSVAPVASFRQARDQANDGIVVPSILQAQQRQQPVEGPLKGTERKKKSSGCGWIFAGIFLVIFALPVFTADRAFENGRAAVTSYSSDMGPFERFSYCNDRRESLADSSMRIWGEEPGFFTDRVSPSLLHPANVAYMAGCITQ
;
A
#
# COMPACT_ATOMS: atom_id res chain seq x y z
N MET A 1 38.44 -20.41 58.88
CA MET A 1 37.99 -19.01 58.76
C MET A 1 38.00 -18.63 57.30
N ASN A 2 36.84 -18.44 56.66
CA ASN A 2 36.73 -17.81 55.35
C ASN A 2 35.31 -17.23 55.19
N SER A 3 35.23 -15.90 55.14
CA SER A 3 34.00 -15.12 54.96
C SER A 3 33.40 -15.30 53.56
N PRO A 4 32.07 -15.36 53.40
CA PRO A 4 31.44 -15.30 52.09
C PRO A 4 31.41 -13.86 51.55
N ARG A 5 31.97 -13.66 50.36
CA ARG A 5 31.93 -12.40 49.60
C ARG A 5 30.49 -12.08 49.16
N LYS A 6 29.95 -10.99 49.72
CA LYS A 6 28.75 -10.27 49.27
C LYS A 6 28.91 -9.84 47.79
N LYS A 7 28.18 -10.46 46.85
CA LYS A 7 28.05 -9.93 45.48
C LYS A 7 27.00 -8.81 45.49
N ARG A 8 27.44 -7.58 45.20
CA ARG A 8 26.61 -6.38 45.07
C ARG A 8 25.67 -6.52 43.86
N ALA A 9 24.39 -6.23 44.07
CA ALA A 9 23.39 -6.10 43.03
C ALA A 9 23.76 -4.95 42.07
N ARG A 10 23.63 -5.21 40.77
CA ARG A 10 23.81 -4.24 39.69
C ARG A 10 22.61 -3.26 39.72
N PRO A 11 22.81 -1.94 39.64
CA PRO A 11 21.69 -1.00 39.52
C PRO A 11 20.94 -1.27 38.22
N GLN A 12 19.64 -1.55 38.33
CA GLN A 12 18.74 -1.57 37.17
C GLN A 12 18.66 -0.15 36.60
N PRO A 13 18.74 0.04 35.27
CA PRO A 13 18.35 1.30 34.68
C PRO A 13 16.85 1.49 34.94
N ARG A 14 16.50 2.57 35.62
CA ARG A 14 15.12 3.02 35.77
C ARG A 14 14.53 3.13 34.36
N PRO A 15 13.30 2.65 34.10
CA PRO A 15 12.60 3.06 32.90
C PRO A 15 12.55 4.58 32.93
N GLN A 16 13.19 5.21 31.96
CA GLN A 16 12.98 6.62 31.70
C GLN A 16 11.49 6.76 31.45
N ASP A 17 10.83 7.49 32.35
CA ASP A 17 9.51 8.05 32.13
C ASP A 17 9.62 8.91 30.88
N VAL A 18 9.36 8.29 29.71
CA VAL A 18 8.97 9.03 28.52
C VAL A 18 7.70 9.70 28.94
N SER A 19 7.82 10.98 29.26
CA SER A 19 6.71 11.87 29.52
C SER A 19 5.73 11.69 28.38
N THR A 20 4.70 10.89 28.62
CA THR A 20 3.47 10.86 27.83
C THR A 20 2.87 12.23 28.04
N ASP A 21 3.33 13.19 27.24
CA ASP A 21 2.64 14.44 27.06
C ASP A 21 1.39 14.10 26.25
N SER A 22 0.41 13.57 26.99
CA SER A 22 -0.92 13.25 26.54
C SER A 22 -1.66 14.57 26.32
N THR A 23 -1.26 15.31 25.29
CA THR A 23 -2.21 16.12 24.53
C THR A 23 -3.12 15.11 23.85
N VAL A 24 -4.23 14.81 24.53
CA VAL A 24 -5.25 13.83 24.17
C VAL A 24 -5.87 14.23 22.83
N GLY A 25 -5.26 13.78 21.74
CA GLY A 25 -5.75 13.95 20.39
C GLY A 25 -5.59 12.64 19.64
N SER A 26 -6.62 12.28 18.88
CA SER A 26 -6.56 11.15 17.98
C SER A 26 -5.95 11.60 16.66
N ASP A 27 -5.11 10.75 16.09
CA ASP A 27 -4.55 11.01 14.77
C ASP A 27 -5.64 10.71 13.73
N TYR A 28 -5.86 11.64 12.79
CA TYR A 28 -6.81 11.50 11.68
C TYR A 28 -6.09 11.70 10.35
N THR A 29 -6.42 10.86 9.37
CA THR A 29 -6.01 11.03 7.98
C THR A 29 -7.10 11.80 7.24
N ILE A 30 -6.74 12.97 6.71
CA ILE A 30 -7.54 13.77 5.80
C ILE A 30 -7.10 13.42 4.38
N LYS A 31 -7.96 12.78 3.60
CA LYS A 31 -7.75 12.58 2.16
C LYS A 31 -8.52 13.67 1.43
N TYR A 32 -7.85 14.41 0.56
CA TYR A 32 -8.46 15.49 -0.22
C TYR A 32 -8.17 15.31 -1.70
N SER A 33 -9.15 15.67 -2.53
CA SER A 33 -9.03 15.71 -3.98
C SER A 33 -9.11 17.16 -4.44
N LEU A 34 -8.19 17.58 -5.29
CA LEU A 34 -8.20 18.92 -5.87
C LEU A 34 -8.81 18.87 -7.28
N ASN A 35 -9.36 19.99 -7.75
CA ASN A 35 -10.04 20.06 -9.06
C ASN A 35 -9.10 19.74 -10.23
N GLU A 36 -7.83 20.17 -10.15
CA GLU A 36 -6.85 20.11 -11.26
C GLU A 36 -5.57 19.32 -10.90
N PHE A 37 -5.49 18.75 -9.70
CA PHE A 37 -4.26 18.15 -9.16
C PHE A 37 -4.50 16.78 -8.52
N PRO A 38 -3.44 15.94 -8.41
CA PRO A 38 -3.54 14.61 -7.83
C PRO A 38 -4.08 14.62 -6.40
N ARG A 39 -4.75 13.53 -6.03
CA ARG A 39 -5.29 13.30 -4.69
C ARG A 39 -4.15 13.34 -3.66
N GLY A 40 -4.34 14.10 -2.60
CA GLY A 40 -3.40 14.21 -1.49
C GLY A 40 -3.95 13.59 -0.21
N SER A 41 -3.06 13.27 0.71
CA SER A 41 -3.42 12.86 2.06
C SER A 41 -2.53 13.55 3.08
N LEU A 42 -3.14 14.06 4.14
CA LEU A 42 -2.47 14.66 5.27
C LEU A 42 -2.88 13.90 6.54
N VAL A 43 -1.92 13.61 7.41
CA VAL A 43 -2.21 13.09 8.75
C VAL A 43 -2.02 14.22 9.75
N THR A 44 -3.04 14.48 10.55
CA THR A 44 -2.98 15.50 11.60
C THR A 44 -3.75 15.05 12.82
N ARG A 45 -3.40 15.63 13.96
CA ARG A 45 -3.98 15.27 15.26
C ARG A 45 -5.10 16.24 15.59
N PHE A 46 -6.28 15.69 15.90
CA PHE A 46 -7.42 16.46 16.41
C PHE A 46 -7.81 15.96 17.80
N THR A 47 -8.30 16.86 18.65
CA THR A 47 -8.79 16.53 20.00
C THR A 47 -10.11 15.75 19.98
N SER A 48 -10.89 15.87 18.91
CA SER A 48 -12.17 15.20 18.69
C SER A 48 -12.39 14.94 17.20
N LEU A 49 -13.50 14.29 16.82
CA LEU A 49 -13.87 14.13 15.41
C LEU A 49 -13.90 15.52 14.74
N PRO A 50 -13.06 15.75 13.71
CA PRO A 50 -12.87 17.10 13.19
C PRO A 50 -14.09 17.56 12.41
N SER A 51 -14.51 18.80 12.69
CA SER A 51 -15.54 19.47 11.91
C SER A 51 -15.01 19.88 10.53
N LYS A 52 -15.91 20.05 9.56
CA LYS A 52 -15.57 20.53 8.21
C LYS A 52 -14.72 21.80 8.23
N ARG A 53 -14.99 22.72 9.17
CA ARG A 53 -14.28 24.00 9.29
C ARG A 53 -12.85 23.81 9.79
N GLU A 54 -12.65 22.90 10.74
CA GLU A 54 -11.32 22.56 11.26
C GLU A 54 -10.47 21.86 10.20
N VAL A 55 -11.06 20.93 9.45
CA VAL A 55 -10.39 20.26 8.32
C VAL A 55 -9.86 21.28 7.32
N PHE A 56 -10.69 22.23 6.87
CA PHE A 56 -10.23 23.25 5.93
C PHE A 56 -9.21 24.22 6.53
N SER A 57 -9.34 24.58 7.81
CA SER A 57 -8.34 25.43 8.47
C SER A 57 -6.96 24.78 8.50
N VAL A 58 -6.91 23.45 8.69
CA VAL A 58 -5.65 22.70 8.62
C VAL A 58 -5.14 22.66 7.18
N LEU A 59 -5.99 22.36 6.20
CA LEU A 59 -5.58 22.31 4.78
C LEU A 59 -5.06 23.68 4.28
N GLU A 60 -5.66 24.78 4.72
CA GLU A 60 -5.20 26.14 4.40
C GLU A 60 -3.81 26.46 4.98
N GLN A 61 -3.47 25.92 6.16
CA GLN A 61 -2.10 26.04 6.71
C GLN A 61 -1.04 25.40 5.80
N TYR A 62 -1.43 24.40 5.01
CA TYR A 62 -0.59 23.75 4.00
C TYR A 62 -0.73 24.37 2.60
N GLY A 63 -1.38 25.54 2.49
CA GLY A 63 -1.54 26.26 1.22
C GLY A 63 -2.64 25.70 0.31
N ILE A 64 -3.50 24.81 0.82
CA ILE A 64 -4.60 24.21 0.06
C ILE A 64 -5.87 25.01 0.32
N VAL A 65 -6.30 25.79 -0.67
CA VAL A 65 -7.48 26.65 -0.56
C VAL A 65 -8.76 25.81 -0.68
N SER A 66 -9.77 26.09 0.15
CA SER A 66 -11.03 25.33 0.17
C SER A 66 -11.77 25.29 -1.17
N SER A 67 -11.60 26.32 -2.02
CA SER A 67 -12.21 26.40 -3.35
C SER A 67 -11.62 25.41 -4.36
N GLN A 68 -10.41 24.90 -4.09
CA GLN A 68 -9.74 23.94 -4.95
C GLN A 68 -10.12 22.50 -4.62
N ILE A 69 -10.79 22.25 -3.48
CA ILE A 69 -11.12 20.92 -2.99
C ILE A 69 -12.43 20.45 -3.62
N SER A 70 -12.35 19.40 -4.45
CA SER A 70 -13.51 18.73 -5.05
C SER A 70 -14.18 17.77 -4.07
N ASP A 71 -13.38 17.05 -3.29
CA ASP A 71 -13.86 16.05 -2.33
C ASP A 71 -12.88 15.92 -1.16
N TYR A 72 -13.40 15.61 0.03
CA TYR A 72 -12.58 15.35 1.21
C TYR A 72 -13.20 14.26 2.08
N SER A 73 -12.34 13.45 2.69
CA SER A 73 -12.74 12.44 3.68
C SER A 73 -11.77 12.45 4.85
N VAL A 74 -12.31 12.17 6.04
CA VAL A 74 -11.54 12.11 7.28
C VAL A 74 -11.76 10.75 7.92
N ALA A 75 -10.67 10.03 8.18
CA ALA A 75 -10.71 8.74 8.85
C ALA A 75 -9.75 8.74 10.05
N PRO A 76 -10.12 8.17 11.20
CA PRO A 76 -9.18 7.99 12.31
C PRO A 76 -8.06 7.04 11.88
N VAL A 77 -6.83 7.37 12.24
CA VAL A 77 -5.69 6.47 12.07
C VAL A 77 -5.80 5.40 13.15
N ALA A 78 -5.95 4.15 12.73
CA ALA A 78 -5.90 3.03 13.65
C ALA A 78 -4.51 3.02 14.32
N SER A 79 -4.46 3.38 15.59
CA SER A 79 -3.24 3.27 16.37
C SER A 79 -2.85 1.79 16.47
N PHE A 80 -1.56 1.46 16.40
CA PHE A 80 -1.06 0.07 16.48
C PHE A 80 -1.54 -0.71 17.71
N ARG A 81 -2.08 -0.03 18.73
CA ARG A 81 -2.74 -0.67 19.89
C ARG A 81 -4.16 -1.18 19.58
N GLN A 82 -4.96 -0.43 18.81
CA GLN A 82 -6.33 -0.84 18.45
C GLN A 82 -6.37 -2.08 17.54
N ALA A 83 -5.37 -2.26 16.68
CA ALA A 83 -5.26 -3.46 15.85
C ALA A 83 -4.95 -4.74 16.67
N ARG A 84 -4.30 -4.59 17.83
CA ARG A 84 -3.92 -5.73 18.69
C ARG A 84 -5.05 -6.14 19.63
N ASP A 85 -5.86 -5.20 20.10
CA ASP A 85 -7.05 -5.50 20.92
C ASP A 85 -8.20 -6.07 20.06
N GLN A 86 -8.33 -5.65 18.79
CA GLN A 86 -9.32 -6.23 17.85
C GLN A 86 -8.97 -7.63 17.35
N ALA A 87 -7.73 -8.08 17.50
CA ALA A 87 -7.32 -9.44 17.11
C ALA A 87 -7.57 -10.48 18.22
N ASN A 88 -7.85 -10.05 19.45
CA ASN A 88 -7.99 -10.94 20.62
C ASN A 88 -9.44 -11.16 21.08
N ASP A 89 -10.37 -10.26 20.72
CA ASP A 89 -11.80 -10.47 20.96
C ASP A 89 -12.50 -10.80 19.65
N GLY A 90 -12.86 -12.07 19.47
CA GLY A 90 -13.61 -12.54 18.32
C GLY A 90 -14.94 -11.79 18.15
N ILE A 91 -15.07 -11.10 17.01
CA ILE A 91 -16.30 -10.60 16.38
C ILE A 91 -17.10 -9.57 17.22
N VAL A 92 -16.91 -8.26 16.96
CA VAL A 92 -18.01 -7.29 16.71
C VAL A 92 -17.47 -6.15 15.84
N VAL A 93 -17.90 -6.07 14.58
CA VAL A 93 -17.77 -4.87 13.75
C VAL A 93 -18.79 -3.85 14.25
N PRO A 94 -18.41 -2.66 14.75
CA PRO A 94 -19.40 -1.63 15.04
C PRO A 94 -19.93 -1.06 13.71
N SER A 95 -21.13 -1.51 13.37
CA SER A 95 -22.01 -1.05 12.31
C SER A 95 -22.43 0.41 12.51
N ILE A 96 -21.55 1.38 12.28
CA ILE A 96 -21.91 2.80 12.31
C ILE A 96 -21.17 3.58 11.21
N LEU A 97 -21.51 3.33 9.95
CA LEU A 97 -21.35 4.29 8.83
C LEU A 97 -22.12 3.85 7.58
N GLN A 98 -23.33 3.32 7.80
CA GLN A 98 -24.34 3.13 6.75
C GLN A 98 -25.52 4.08 7.00
N ALA A 99 -25.23 5.37 6.98
CA ALA A 99 -26.26 6.39 6.87
C ALA A 99 -25.74 7.44 5.90
N GLN A 100 -26.05 7.25 4.61
CA GLN A 100 -26.51 8.29 3.67
C GLN A 100 -26.28 7.88 2.20
N GLN A 101 -27.18 7.06 1.66
CA GLN A 101 -27.67 7.17 0.27
C GLN A 101 -28.89 6.25 0.13
N ARG A 102 -30.09 6.77 0.41
CA ARG A 102 -31.05 7.34 -0.57
C ARG A 102 -31.36 6.41 -1.75
N GLN A 103 -32.66 6.08 -1.79
CA GLN A 103 -33.52 5.75 -2.93
C GLN A 103 -33.60 4.29 -3.35
N GLN A 104 -34.63 3.63 -2.80
CA GLN A 104 -35.42 2.62 -3.51
C GLN A 104 -35.77 3.12 -4.92
N PRO A 105 -35.80 2.20 -5.89
CA PRO A 105 -37.05 2.00 -6.60
C PRO A 105 -37.47 0.53 -6.59
N VAL A 106 -38.77 0.38 -6.41
CA VAL A 106 -39.61 -0.82 -6.53
C VAL A 106 -39.22 -1.64 -7.78
N GLU A 107 -38.86 -2.90 -7.58
CA GLU A 107 -38.79 -3.91 -8.64
C GLU A 107 -40.20 -4.18 -9.17
N GLY A 108 -40.48 -3.72 -10.39
CA GLY A 108 -41.54 -4.24 -11.25
C GLY A 108 -40.92 -5.10 -12.36
N PRO A 109 -41.49 -6.26 -12.72
CA PRO A 109 -40.92 -7.10 -13.76
C PRO A 109 -41.35 -6.58 -15.13
N LEU A 110 -40.45 -5.85 -15.80
CA LEU A 110 -40.63 -5.50 -17.20
C LEU A 110 -39.60 -6.25 -18.05
N LYS A 111 -40.11 -7.29 -18.69
CA LYS A 111 -39.59 -7.91 -19.92
C LYS A 111 -39.00 -6.84 -20.83
N GLY A 112 -37.67 -6.82 -20.92
CA GLY A 112 -36.92 -6.00 -21.87
C GLY A 112 -36.00 -6.91 -22.66
N THR A 113 -36.54 -7.45 -23.75
CA THR A 113 -35.87 -8.01 -24.93
C THR A 113 -34.35 -7.91 -24.96
N GLU A 114 -33.69 -9.07 -25.05
CA GLU A 114 -32.36 -9.22 -25.60
C GLU A 114 -32.22 -8.38 -26.87
N ARG A 115 -31.48 -7.27 -26.79
CA ARG A 115 -30.91 -6.63 -27.96
C ARG A 115 -29.41 -6.88 -27.92
N LYS A 116 -28.99 -7.91 -28.65
CA LYS A 116 -27.63 -8.03 -29.20
C LYS A 116 -27.28 -6.71 -29.90
N LYS A 117 -26.64 -5.79 -29.19
CA LYS A 117 -26.01 -4.63 -29.79
C LYS A 117 -24.53 -4.96 -29.97
N LYS A 118 -24.21 -5.38 -31.19
CA LYS A 118 -22.85 -5.54 -31.70
C LYS A 118 -22.17 -4.17 -31.66
N SER A 119 -21.35 -3.89 -30.64
CA SER A 119 -20.41 -2.76 -30.65
C SER A 119 -18.98 -3.29 -30.56
N SER A 120 -18.53 -3.82 -31.70
CA SER A 120 -17.13 -4.09 -31.98
C SER A 120 -16.41 -2.74 -32.12
N GLY A 121 -15.52 -2.38 -31.18
CA GLY A 121 -14.62 -1.24 -31.36
C GLY A 121 -14.04 -0.63 -30.07
N CYS A 122 -14.77 -0.64 -28.96
CA CYS A 122 -14.32 0.05 -27.75
C CYS A 122 -13.43 -0.81 -26.83
N GLY A 123 -13.56 -2.14 -26.89
CA GLY A 123 -12.74 -3.05 -26.09
C GLY A 123 -11.24 -2.98 -26.39
N TRP A 124 -10.87 -2.69 -27.64
CA TRP A 124 -9.46 -2.55 -28.03
C TRP A 124 -8.79 -1.30 -27.48
N ILE A 125 -9.55 -0.22 -27.28
CA ILE A 125 -9.03 1.00 -26.67
C ILE A 125 -8.69 0.73 -25.21
N PHE A 126 -9.58 0.09 -24.46
CA PHE A 126 -9.28 -0.28 -23.08
C PHE A 126 -8.15 -1.30 -23.00
N ALA A 127 -8.13 -2.33 -23.85
CA ALA A 127 -7.02 -3.28 -23.89
C ALA A 127 -5.68 -2.59 -24.20
N GLY A 128 -5.67 -1.64 -25.14
CA GLY A 128 -4.49 -0.84 -25.47
C GLY A 128 -4.03 0.04 -24.31
N ILE A 129 -4.96 0.72 -23.62
CA ILE A 129 -4.65 1.52 -22.43
C ILE A 129 -4.08 0.65 -21.31
N PHE A 130 -4.67 -0.52 -21.04
CA PHE A 130 -4.16 -1.47 -20.05
C PHE A 130 -2.75 -1.96 -20.42
N LEU A 131 -2.51 -2.24 -21.70
CA LEU A 131 -1.19 -2.67 -22.18
C LEU A 131 -0.16 -1.55 -22.02
N VAL A 132 -0.50 -0.30 -22.33
CA VAL A 132 0.39 0.85 -22.13
C VAL A 132 0.67 1.10 -20.65
N ILE A 133 -0.36 1.05 -19.79
CA ILE A 133 -0.20 1.21 -18.33
C ILE A 133 0.70 0.12 -17.74
N PHE A 134 0.63 -1.10 -18.27
CA PHE A 134 1.49 -2.20 -17.83
C PHE A 134 2.89 -2.15 -18.46
N ALA A 135 3.02 -1.77 -19.72
CA ALA A 135 4.28 -1.78 -20.44
C ALA A 135 5.20 -0.63 -20.02
N LEU A 136 4.66 0.58 -19.81
CA LEU A 136 5.47 1.73 -19.44
C LEU A 136 6.30 1.46 -18.17
N PRO A 137 5.74 0.95 -17.06
CA PRO A 137 6.53 0.65 -15.86
C PRO A 137 7.53 -0.49 -16.05
N VAL A 138 7.32 -1.42 -17.00
CA VAL A 138 8.31 -2.47 -17.31
C VAL A 138 9.56 -1.85 -17.91
N PHE A 139 9.40 -0.91 -18.83
CA PHE A 139 10.53 -0.23 -19.49
C PHE A 139 11.24 0.76 -18.57
N THR A 140 10.57 1.26 -17.53
CA THR A 140 11.21 2.16 -16.56
C THR A 140 11.81 1.43 -15.36
N ALA A 141 11.58 0.12 -15.23
CA ALA A 141 12.05 -0.68 -14.10
C ALA A 141 13.52 -1.10 -14.21
N ASP A 142 14.40 -0.13 -14.46
CA ASP A 142 15.84 -0.32 -14.66
C ASP A 142 16.49 -1.04 -13.48
N ARG A 143 16.08 -0.71 -12.24
CA ARG A 143 16.60 -1.35 -11.04
C ARG A 143 16.26 -2.83 -10.97
N ALA A 144 15.03 -3.20 -11.35
CA ALA A 144 14.63 -4.61 -11.37
C ALA A 144 15.35 -5.37 -12.48
N PHE A 145 15.50 -4.76 -13.65
CA PHE A 145 16.24 -5.32 -14.77
C PHE A 145 17.72 -5.58 -14.41
N GLU A 146 18.41 -4.59 -13.85
CA GLU A 146 19.81 -4.74 -13.41
C GLU A 146 19.98 -5.75 -12.27
N ASN A 147 19.05 -5.80 -11.32
CA ASN A 147 19.02 -6.86 -10.31
C ASN A 147 18.87 -8.25 -10.94
N GLY A 148 18.05 -8.36 -11.99
CA GLY A 148 17.89 -9.59 -12.78
C GLY A 148 19.20 -10.00 -13.44
N ARG A 149 19.89 -9.06 -14.09
CA ARG A 149 21.19 -9.32 -14.72
C ARG A 149 22.27 -9.72 -13.71
N ALA A 150 22.24 -9.14 -12.51
CA ALA A 150 23.19 -9.43 -11.44
C ALA A 150 22.89 -10.75 -10.70
N ALA A 151 21.68 -11.29 -10.83
CA ALA A 151 21.27 -12.54 -10.17
C ALA A 151 21.89 -13.79 -10.82
N VAL A 152 22.41 -13.63 -12.03
CA VAL A 152 22.90 -14.69 -12.89
C VAL A 152 24.38 -14.99 -12.56
N THR A 153 24.66 -16.20 -12.10
CA THR A 153 26.03 -16.66 -11.79
C THR A 153 26.75 -17.14 -13.05
N SER A 154 28.08 -17.19 -13.06
CA SER A 154 28.90 -17.61 -14.21
C SER A 154 28.56 -18.98 -14.84
N TYR A 155 27.83 -19.85 -14.13
CA TYR A 155 27.41 -21.19 -14.60
C TYR A 155 25.99 -21.24 -15.19
N SER A 156 25.25 -20.12 -15.19
CA SER A 156 23.89 -20.06 -15.73
C SER A 156 23.82 -20.16 -17.25
N SER A 157 24.91 -19.85 -17.95
CA SER A 157 25.01 -19.91 -19.41
C SER A 157 24.92 -21.35 -19.92
N ASP A 158 25.26 -22.31 -19.06
CA ASP A 158 25.24 -23.75 -19.37
C ASP A 158 23.89 -24.40 -19.02
N MET A 159 22.99 -23.67 -18.35
CA MET A 159 21.67 -24.18 -17.97
C MET A 159 20.74 -24.26 -19.17
N GLY A 160 19.88 -25.28 -19.19
CA GLY A 160 18.80 -25.36 -20.17
C GLY A 160 17.82 -24.18 -20.01
N PRO A 161 17.07 -23.80 -21.07
CA PRO A 161 16.18 -22.65 -21.02
C PRO A 161 15.10 -22.76 -19.93
N PHE A 162 14.63 -23.97 -19.65
CA PHE A 162 13.66 -24.23 -18.59
C PHE A 162 14.28 -24.13 -17.19
N GLU A 163 15.45 -24.73 -16.99
CA GLU A 163 16.19 -24.64 -15.73
C GLU A 163 16.53 -23.19 -15.40
N ARG A 164 16.98 -22.45 -16.41
CA ARG A 164 17.28 -21.02 -16.30
C ARG A 164 16.05 -20.21 -15.93
N PHE A 165 14.89 -20.49 -16.53
CA PHE A 165 13.63 -19.83 -16.16
C PHE A 165 13.26 -20.12 -14.70
N SER A 166 13.34 -21.38 -14.26
CA SER A 166 13.06 -21.76 -12.87
C SER A 166 14.02 -21.10 -11.89
N TYR A 167 15.32 -21.11 -12.17
CA TYR A 167 16.34 -20.42 -11.38
C TYR A 167 16.05 -18.93 -11.25
N CYS A 168 15.74 -18.26 -12.37
CA CYS A 168 15.39 -16.85 -12.36
C CYS A 168 14.12 -16.56 -11.54
N ASN A 169 13.09 -17.41 -11.65
CA ASN A 169 11.87 -17.23 -10.87
C ASN A 169 12.10 -17.47 -9.36
N ASP A 170 12.83 -18.52 -8.99
CA ASP A 170 13.14 -18.80 -7.58
C ASP A 170 13.95 -17.65 -6.98
N ARG A 171 14.89 -17.10 -7.76
CA ARG A 171 15.70 -15.97 -7.32
C ARG A 171 14.89 -14.68 -7.20
N ARG A 172 13.94 -14.47 -8.12
CA ARG A 172 12.96 -13.39 -8.06
C ARG A 172 12.13 -13.45 -6.78
N GLU A 173 11.60 -14.62 -6.44
CA GLU A 173 10.78 -14.83 -5.22
C GLU A 173 11.59 -14.56 -3.96
N SER A 174 12.81 -15.10 -3.89
CA SER A 174 13.72 -14.79 -2.77
C SER A 174 13.99 -13.29 -2.64
N LEU A 175 14.13 -12.57 -3.76
CA LEU A 175 14.35 -11.12 -3.74
C LEU A 175 13.09 -10.36 -3.31
N ALA A 176 11.90 -10.78 -3.78
CA ALA A 176 10.62 -10.20 -3.38
C ALA A 176 10.39 -10.32 -1.87
N ASP A 177 10.65 -11.50 -1.30
CA ASP A 177 10.56 -11.75 0.14
C ASP A 177 11.53 -10.87 0.94
N SER A 178 12.78 -10.76 0.46
CA SER A 178 13.78 -9.91 1.10
C SER A 178 13.39 -8.43 1.06
N SER A 179 12.85 -7.97 -0.07
CA SER A 179 12.38 -6.60 -0.27
C SER A 179 11.24 -6.29 0.70
N MET A 180 10.25 -7.17 0.81
CA MET A 180 9.13 -7.00 1.74
C MET A 180 9.60 -6.94 3.20
N ARG A 181 10.59 -7.74 3.60
CA ARG A 181 11.19 -7.69 4.94
C ARG A 181 11.95 -6.40 5.22
N ILE A 182 12.65 -5.85 4.23
CA ILE A 182 13.44 -4.62 4.38
C ILE A 182 12.55 -3.39 4.49
N TRP A 183 11.50 -3.32 3.65
CA TRP A 183 10.67 -2.13 3.51
C TRP A 183 9.39 -2.18 4.34
N GLY A 184 8.96 -3.36 4.79
CA GLY A 184 7.76 -3.54 5.62
C GLY A 184 6.44 -3.35 4.87
N GLU A 185 6.50 -3.13 3.55
CA GLU A 185 5.35 -2.93 2.67
C GLU A 185 5.53 -3.67 1.35
N GLU A 186 4.42 -4.00 0.68
CA GLU A 186 4.47 -4.52 -0.68
C GLU A 186 4.81 -3.40 -1.67
N PRO A 187 5.70 -3.66 -2.64
CA PRO A 187 6.03 -2.68 -3.66
C PRO A 187 4.79 -2.36 -4.52
N GLY A 188 4.48 -1.07 -4.64
CA GLY A 188 3.39 -0.59 -5.48
C GLY A 188 3.68 -0.79 -6.97
N PHE A 189 2.62 -0.80 -7.79
CA PHE A 189 2.66 -1.14 -9.22
C PHE A 189 3.69 -0.35 -10.05
N PHE A 190 3.98 0.90 -9.67
CA PHE A 190 4.93 1.79 -10.36
C PHE A 190 6.33 1.78 -9.75
N THR A 191 6.60 0.88 -8.79
CA THR A 191 7.91 0.80 -8.16
C THR A 191 8.79 -0.20 -8.89
N ASP A 192 10.08 0.09 -8.99
CA ASP A 192 11.05 -0.78 -9.66
C ASP A 192 11.53 -1.93 -8.75
N ARG A 193 10.75 -2.26 -7.72
CA ARG A 193 11.05 -3.33 -6.77
C ARG A 193 10.26 -4.57 -7.15
N VAL A 194 10.94 -5.72 -7.11
CA VAL A 194 10.33 -7.02 -7.37
C VAL A 194 9.26 -7.31 -6.31
N SER A 195 8.11 -7.77 -6.75
CA SER A 195 6.91 -7.99 -5.93
C SER A 195 6.59 -9.49 -5.77
N PRO A 196 6.01 -9.92 -4.63
CA PRO A 196 5.44 -11.26 -4.51
C PRO A 196 4.22 -11.46 -5.43
N SER A 197 3.58 -10.38 -5.88
CA SER A 197 2.46 -10.45 -6.83
C SER A 197 2.91 -10.98 -8.19
N LEU A 198 2.18 -11.97 -8.74
CA LEU A 198 2.48 -12.59 -10.05
C LEU A 198 2.50 -11.58 -11.21
N LEU A 199 1.56 -10.63 -11.21
CA LEU A 199 1.39 -9.62 -12.24
C LEU A 199 1.94 -8.28 -11.77
N HIS A 200 3.27 -8.16 -11.75
CA HIS A 200 3.95 -6.90 -11.46
C HIS A 200 4.94 -6.54 -12.57
N PRO A 201 4.93 -5.30 -13.09
CA PRO A 201 5.80 -4.91 -14.20
C PRO A 201 7.30 -5.06 -13.85
N ALA A 202 7.70 -4.74 -12.62
CA ALA A 202 9.07 -4.98 -12.15
C ALA A 202 9.48 -6.46 -12.15
N ASN A 203 8.54 -7.40 -12.02
CA ASN A 203 8.85 -8.84 -12.11
C ASN A 203 9.19 -9.23 -13.55
N VAL A 204 8.49 -8.66 -14.52
CA VAL A 204 8.77 -8.88 -15.94
C VAL A 204 10.13 -8.30 -16.31
N ALA A 205 10.44 -7.08 -15.87
CA ALA A 205 11.75 -6.47 -16.09
C ALA A 205 12.89 -7.28 -15.46
N TYR A 206 12.72 -7.76 -14.22
CA TYR A 206 13.68 -8.65 -13.57
C TYR A 206 13.89 -9.95 -14.36
N MET A 207 12.81 -10.62 -14.77
CA MET A 207 12.90 -11.86 -15.54
C MET A 207 13.58 -11.64 -16.89
N ALA A 208 13.28 -10.53 -17.56
CA ALA A 208 13.95 -10.16 -18.81
C ALA A 208 15.46 -9.99 -18.59
N GLY A 209 15.88 -9.27 -17.56
CA GLY A 209 17.31 -9.10 -17.23
C GLY A 209 18.00 -10.41 -16.85
N CYS A 210 17.30 -11.27 -16.10
CA CYS A 210 17.85 -12.56 -15.66
C CYS A 210 17.94 -13.59 -16.80
N ILE A 211 17.03 -13.57 -17.77
CA ILE A 211 17.03 -14.53 -18.89
C ILE A 211 17.99 -14.12 -20.01
N THR A 212 18.25 -12.83 -20.19
CA THR A 212 19.05 -12.30 -21.30
C THR A 212 20.57 -12.33 -21.10
N GLN A 213 21.06 -12.78 -19.94
CA GLN A 213 22.48 -12.77 -19.52
C GLN A 213 23.27 -14.05 -19.88
#